data_AF-A0A1W1YZT6-F1
#
_entry.id   AF-A0A1W1YZT6-F1
#
_cell.length_a   1.000
_cell.length_b   1.000
_cell.length_c   1.000
_cell.angle_alpha   90.00
_cell.angle_beta   90.00
_cell.angle_gamma   90.00
#
_symmetry.space_group_name_H-M   'P 1'
#
loop_
_entity.id
_entity.type
_entity.pdbx_description
1 polymer ?
#
loop_
_entity_poly.entity_id
_entity_poly.type
_entity_poly.pdbx_seq_one_letter_code
_entity_poly.pdbx_strand_id
1 'polypeptide(L)'
;MFSKRFVFLILAVFVVLANLVYLAVGSKGGVPVSRLERLTIALVAPFQMAVTRTTDAVQDVWAVYFASVSAARENKMLKKALALATADQNRCRELALENQRLRKFIYFKQAEAQIMVAAKVIARDPSPWFSTMMIDKGNQDGLCKGLPVVAAQGIVGQVVAVAGRYSRVLLITDRNSSVDALVQSTRARGIVQGDNTETCFFDYALRKETVTVGDDIVASGLDQIFPKGVSIGKVVDVKKENSDLFQHVRVKTSVDFNTLEEVLVFVKQTGPTEDVRP
;
A
#
# COMPACT_ATOMS: atom_id res chain seq x y z
N MET A 1 -33.25 60.09 48.06
CA MET A 1 -31.91 59.87 47.46
C MET A 1 -31.95 60.14 45.96
N PHE A 2 -32.00 61.42 45.54
CA PHE A 2 -31.74 61.76 44.13
C PHE A 2 -30.25 61.58 43.91
N SER A 3 -29.90 60.51 43.20
CA SER A 3 -28.51 60.07 43.07
C SER A 3 -27.65 61.16 42.42
N LYS A 4 -26.39 61.27 42.85
CA LYS A 4 -25.38 62.20 42.29
C LYS A 4 -25.33 62.17 40.75
N ARG A 5 -25.73 61.04 40.14
CA ARG A 5 -25.85 60.85 38.68
C ARG A 5 -26.87 61.78 38.02
N PHE A 6 -27.99 62.10 38.68
CA PHE A 6 -29.02 62.99 38.12
C PHE A 6 -28.58 64.45 38.11
N VAL A 7 -27.83 64.88 39.15
CA VAL A 7 -27.21 66.21 39.21
C VAL A 7 -26.13 66.36 38.14
N PHE A 8 -25.31 65.32 37.92
CA PHE A 8 -24.34 65.31 36.81
C PHE A 8 -25.01 65.38 35.43
N LEU A 9 -26.17 64.74 35.25
CA LEU A 9 -26.91 64.76 33.99
C LEU A 9 -27.51 66.14 33.69
N ILE A 10 -28.10 66.79 34.70
CA ILE A 10 -28.60 68.17 34.57
C ILE A 10 -27.45 69.15 34.29
N LEU A 11 -26.32 68.99 34.98
CA LEU A 11 -25.13 69.81 34.75
C LEU A 11 -24.57 69.63 33.32
N ALA A 12 -24.51 68.39 32.83
CA ALA A 12 -24.04 68.08 31.48
C ALA A 12 -24.97 68.69 30.42
N VAL A 13 -26.29 68.57 30.59
CA VAL A 13 -27.29 69.17 29.70
C VAL A 13 -27.20 70.70 29.71
N PHE A 14 -27.00 71.32 30.86
CA PHE A 14 -26.81 72.76 30.99
C PHE A 14 -25.55 73.25 30.27
N VAL A 15 -24.44 72.51 30.37
CA VAL A 15 -23.18 72.82 29.68
C VAL A 15 -23.33 72.72 28.15
N VAL A 16 -24.05 71.71 27.66
CA VAL A 16 -24.33 71.55 26.22
C VAL A 16 -25.24 72.67 25.71
N LEU A 17 -26.29 73.02 26.45
CA LEU A 17 -27.19 74.13 26.11
C LEU A 17 -26.46 75.48 26.11
N ALA A 18 -25.58 75.73 27.09
CA ALA A 18 -24.78 76.95 27.14
C ALA A 18 -23.83 77.07 25.93
N ASN A 19 -23.25 75.94 25.48
CA ASN A 19 -22.41 75.89 24.28
C ASN A 19 -23.21 76.16 23.00
N LEU A 20 -24.42 75.61 22.90
CA LEU A 20 -25.30 75.80 21.74
C LEU A 20 -25.77 77.26 21.62
N VAL A 21 -26.09 77.89 22.75
CA VAL A 21 -26.47 79.32 22.82
C VAL A 21 -25.29 80.21 22.45
N TYR A 22 -24.07 79.87 22.89
CA TYR A 22 -22.85 80.59 22.50
C TYR A 22 -22.62 80.54 20.98
N LEU A 23 -22.80 79.37 20.36
CA LEU A 23 -22.68 79.20 18.91
C LEU A 23 -23.76 79.96 18.13
N ALA A 24 -24.99 80.00 18.67
CA ALA A 24 -26.11 80.73 18.08
C ALA A 24 -25.91 82.25 18.11
N VAL A 25 -25.37 82.79 19.21
CA VAL A 25 -25.05 84.22 19.37
C VAL A 25 -23.83 84.62 18.54
N GLY A 26 -22.86 83.71 18.33
CA GLY A 26 -21.70 83.95 17.46
C GLY A 26 -22.01 84.09 15.97
N SER A 27 -23.22 83.72 15.52
CA SER A 27 -23.61 83.77 14.10
C SER A 27 -24.08 85.15 13.61
N LYS A 28 -24.22 86.16 14.49
CA LYS A 28 -24.71 87.50 14.13
C LYS A 28 -23.86 88.62 14.71
N GLY A 29 -22.94 89.14 13.89
CA GLY A 29 -22.36 90.48 14.06
C GLY A 29 -21.18 90.58 15.03
N GLY A 30 -20.03 91.02 14.53
CA GLY A 30 -18.77 91.13 15.28
C GLY A 30 -18.85 92.03 16.50
N VAL A 31 -18.52 91.47 17.66
CA VAL A 31 -18.21 92.18 18.90
C VAL A 31 -16.76 91.85 19.27
N PRO A 32 -15.90 92.85 19.57
CA PRO A 32 -14.48 92.60 19.83
C PRO A 32 -14.29 92.05 21.26
N VAL A 33 -14.23 90.72 21.40
CA VAL A 33 -14.02 90.02 22.69
C VAL A 33 -12.67 89.30 22.73
N SER A 34 -11.57 90.05 22.66
CA SER A 34 -10.21 89.50 22.63
C SER A 34 -9.66 88.96 23.97
N ARG A 35 -10.41 89.08 25.08
CA ARG A 35 -9.98 88.63 26.42
C ARG A 35 -10.82 87.48 27.03
N LEU A 36 -12.11 87.41 26.73
CA LEU A 36 -13.00 86.33 27.20
C LEU A 36 -12.85 85.04 26.38
N GLU A 37 -12.54 85.15 25.09
CA GLU A 37 -12.25 84.02 24.22
C GLU A 37 -11.00 83.23 24.66
N ARG A 38 -9.98 83.92 25.20
CA ARG A 38 -8.79 83.28 25.77
C ARG A 38 -9.07 82.47 27.04
N LEU A 39 -10.00 82.93 27.86
CA LEU A 39 -10.40 82.24 29.10
C LEU A 39 -11.25 81.00 28.80
N THR A 40 -12.15 81.08 27.82
CA THR A 40 -12.96 79.94 27.38
C THR A 40 -12.10 78.88 26.68
N ILE A 41 -11.17 79.28 25.81
CA ILE A 41 -10.20 78.35 25.21
C ILE A 41 -9.31 77.72 26.30
N ALA A 42 -8.82 78.48 27.28
CA ALA A 42 -7.98 77.94 28.35
C ALA A 42 -8.70 76.96 29.28
N LEU A 43 -10.02 77.13 29.48
CA LEU A 43 -10.83 76.24 30.32
C LEU A 43 -11.35 75.01 29.58
N VAL A 44 -11.68 75.15 28.28
CA VAL A 44 -12.32 74.07 27.50
C VAL A 44 -11.29 73.20 26.78
N ALA A 45 -10.18 73.76 26.29
CA ALA A 45 -9.13 73.02 25.58
C ALA A 45 -8.56 71.82 26.37
N PRO A 46 -8.24 71.91 27.68
CA PRO A 46 -7.72 70.76 28.41
C PRO A 46 -8.77 69.64 28.53
N PHE A 47 -10.06 69.98 28.60
CA PHE A 47 -11.14 69.00 28.67
C PHE A 47 -11.40 68.33 27.31
N GLN A 48 -11.35 69.10 26.22
CA GLN A 48 -11.49 68.56 24.86
C GLN A 48 -10.32 67.63 24.48
N MET A 49 -9.09 67.96 24.89
CA MET A 49 -7.93 67.08 24.73
C MET A 49 -8.00 65.82 25.59
N ALA A 50 -8.58 65.91 26.79
CA ALA A 50 -8.75 64.75 27.67
C ALA A 50 -9.79 63.76 27.11
N VAL A 51 -10.89 64.25 26.54
CA VAL A 51 -11.94 63.43 25.93
C VAL A 51 -11.46 62.75 24.66
N THR A 52 -10.76 63.47 23.77
CA THR A 52 -10.21 62.89 22.52
C THR A 52 -9.12 61.86 22.79
N ARG A 53 -8.20 62.11 23.74
CA ARG A 53 -7.19 61.12 24.16
C ARG A 53 -7.78 59.88 24.80
N THR A 54 -8.95 59.98 25.44
CA THR A 54 -9.61 58.80 26.04
C THR A 54 -10.41 58.01 25.01
N THR A 55 -11.01 58.63 23.99
CA THR A 55 -11.66 57.91 22.90
C THR A 55 -10.66 57.17 21.99
N ASP A 56 -9.53 57.80 21.65
CA ASP A 56 -8.52 57.20 20.77
C ASP A 56 -7.80 56.04 21.47
N ALA A 57 -7.47 56.18 22.76
CA ALA A 57 -6.87 55.11 23.56
C ALA A 57 -7.81 53.91 23.78
N VAL A 58 -9.13 54.13 23.85
CA VAL A 58 -10.11 53.05 24.02
C VAL A 58 -10.36 52.30 22.71
N GLN A 59 -10.34 52.99 21.55
CA GLN A 59 -10.41 52.33 20.23
C GLN A 59 -9.14 51.50 19.93
N ASP A 60 -7.95 52.00 20.26
CA ASP A 60 -6.68 51.29 20.01
C ASP A 60 -6.52 50.02 20.87
N VAL A 61 -6.90 50.04 22.14
CA VAL A 61 -6.83 48.85 23.01
C VAL A 61 -7.81 47.76 22.55
N TRP A 62 -9.01 48.15 22.09
CA TRP A 62 -9.98 47.21 21.54
C TRP A 62 -9.50 46.57 20.23
N ALA A 63 -8.93 47.35 19.32
CA ALA A 63 -8.39 46.85 18.06
C ALA A 63 -7.20 45.90 18.26
N VAL A 64 -6.25 46.26 19.15
CA VAL A 64 -5.05 45.47 19.43
C VAL A 64 -5.37 44.15 20.15
N TYR A 65 -6.33 44.15 21.08
CA TYR A 65 -6.72 42.92 21.79
C TYR A 65 -7.41 41.91 20.86
N PHE A 66 -8.38 42.36 20.03
CA PHE A 66 -9.04 41.48 19.06
C PHE A 66 -8.13 41.04 17.92
N ALA A 67 -7.22 41.90 17.43
CA ALA A 67 -6.20 41.54 16.45
C ALA A 67 -5.23 40.48 16.99
N SER A 68 -4.81 40.58 18.25
CA SER A 68 -3.89 39.62 18.88
C SER A 68 -4.55 38.25 19.09
N VAL A 69 -5.82 38.21 19.51
CA VAL A 69 -6.56 36.95 19.70
C VAL A 69 -6.88 36.28 18.36
N SER A 70 -7.25 37.04 17.33
CA SER A 70 -7.48 36.52 15.98
C SER A 70 -6.19 36.00 15.36
N ALA A 71 -5.08 36.74 15.45
CA ALA A 71 -3.76 36.29 14.99
C ALA A 71 -3.28 35.03 15.74
N ALA A 72 -3.51 34.94 17.05
CA ALA A 72 -3.15 33.75 17.82
C ALA A 72 -3.99 32.52 17.43
N ARG A 73 -5.29 32.70 17.15
CA ARG A 73 -6.16 31.63 16.63
C ARG A 73 -5.73 31.19 15.23
N GLU A 74 -5.44 32.14 14.35
CA GLU A 74 -4.98 31.87 12.99
C GLU A 74 -3.63 31.14 12.99
N ASN A 75 -2.68 31.58 13.81
CA ASN A 75 -1.39 30.91 13.97
C ASN A 75 -1.55 29.47 14.50
N LYS A 76 -2.50 29.24 15.44
CA LYS A 76 -2.82 27.89 15.92
C LYS A 76 -3.45 27.02 14.82
N MET A 77 -4.32 27.58 13.99
CA MET A 77 -4.94 26.88 12.85
C MET A 77 -3.91 26.57 11.77
N LEU A 78 -3.06 27.53 11.42
CA LEU A 78 -1.96 27.37 10.46
C LEU A 78 -0.96 26.32 10.95
N LYS A 79 -0.59 26.33 12.23
CA LYS A 79 0.28 25.29 12.81
C LYS A 79 -0.36 23.90 12.74
N LYS A 80 -1.66 23.78 12.97
CA LYS A 80 -2.39 22.51 12.81
C LYS A 80 -2.42 22.05 11.36
N ALA A 81 -2.75 22.94 10.43
CA ALA A 81 -2.77 22.65 9.00
C ALA A 81 -1.38 22.24 8.49
N LEU A 82 -0.33 22.92 8.95
CA LEU A 82 1.06 22.58 8.65
C LEU A 82 1.42 21.20 9.20
N ALA A 83 1.06 20.90 10.45
CA ALA A 83 1.32 19.60 11.05
C ALA A 83 0.63 18.45 10.27
N LEU A 84 -0.62 18.64 9.86
CA LEU A 84 -1.35 17.67 9.03
C LEU A 84 -0.70 17.50 7.65
N ALA A 85 -0.41 18.61 6.96
CA ALA A 85 0.24 18.58 5.66
C ALA A 85 1.63 17.90 5.72
N THR A 86 2.38 18.12 6.80
CA THR A 86 3.69 17.49 7.00
C THR A 86 3.54 15.98 7.26
N ALA A 87 2.52 15.57 8.01
CA ALA A 87 2.22 14.16 8.25
C ALA A 87 1.82 13.44 6.94
N ASP A 88 0.98 14.07 6.11
CA ASP A 88 0.59 13.54 4.80
C ASP A 88 1.79 13.45 3.85
N GLN A 89 2.64 14.48 3.82
CA GLN A 89 3.87 14.48 3.03
C GLN A 89 4.79 13.32 3.44
N ASN A 90 4.96 13.09 4.74
CA ASN A 90 5.76 11.97 5.25
C ASN A 90 5.15 10.62 4.85
N ARG A 91 3.82 10.48 4.94
CA ARG A 91 3.11 9.26 4.53
C ARG A 91 3.28 8.99 3.03
N CYS A 92 3.11 10.00 2.19
CA CYS A 92 3.31 9.87 0.74
C CYS A 92 4.76 9.50 0.40
N ARG A 93 5.74 10.08 1.13
CA ARG A 93 7.15 9.74 0.96
C ARG A 93 7.44 8.29 1.33
N GLU A 94 6.90 7.80 2.43
CA GLU A 94 7.07 6.41 2.86
C GLU A 94 6.46 5.44 1.83
N LEU A 95 5.25 5.72 1.35
CA LEU A 95 4.60 4.94 0.29
C LEU A 95 5.41 4.93 -1.01
N ALA A 96 6.01 6.06 -1.39
CA ALA A 96 6.86 6.15 -2.57
C ALA A 96 8.15 5.30 -2.41
N LEU A 97 8.77 5.33 -1.24
CA LEU A 97 9.95 4.51 -0.92
C LEU A 97 9.60 3.02 -0.90
N GLU A 98 8.47 2.64 -0.32
CA GLU A 98 7.95 1.27 -0.33
C GLU A 98 7.68 0.81 -1.77
N ASN A 99 7.00 1.62 -2.58
CA ASN A 99 6.74 1.31 -3.98
C ASN A 99 8.04 1.13 -4.77
N GLN A 100 9.02 2.00 -4.56
CA GLN A 100 10.34 1.87 -5.19
C GLN A 100 11.05 0.58 -4.77
N ARG A 101 11.01 0.22 -3.48
CA ARG A 101 11.59 -1.03 -2.97
C ARG A 101 10.91 -2.25 -3.57
N LEU A 102 9.58 -2.27 -3.60
CA LEU A 102 8.78 -3.34 -4.22
C LEU A 102 9.05 -3.46 -5.72
N ARG A 103 9.13 -2.34 -6.44
CA ARG A 103 9.51 -2.34 -7.87
C ARG A 103 10.89 -2.92 -8.09
N LYS A 104 11.89 -2.57 -7.27
CA LYS A 104 13.24 -3.18 -7.36
C LYS A 104 13.20 -4.71 -7.20
N PHE A 105 12.37 -5.23 -6.28
CA PHE A 105 12.18 -6.68 -6.15
C PHE A 105 11.47 -7.32 -7.35
N ILE A 106 10.50 -6.63 -7.95
CA ILE A 106 9.80 -7.11 -9.16
C ILE A 106 10.74 -7.14 -10.37
N TYR A 107 11.53 -6.09 -10.59
CA TYR A 107 12.50 -6.02 -11.69
C TYR A 107 13.65 -7.02 -11.53
N PHE A 108 14.10 -7.26 -10.29
CA PHE A 108 15.08 -8.32 -10.01
C PHE A 108 14.56 -9.71 -10.43
N LYS A 109 13.25 -9.97 -10.23
CA LYS A 109 12.61 -11.22 -10.65
C LYS A 109 12.34 -11.30 -12.17
N GLN A 110 12.06 -10.17 -12.83
CA GLN A 110 11.85 -10.12 -14.29
C GLN A 110 13.16 -10.22 -15.09
N ALA A 111 14.30 -9.87 -14.50
CA ALA A 111 15.61 -9.99 -15.15
C ALA A 111 16.01 -11.45 -15.43
N GLU A 112 15.44 -12.43 -14.70
CA GLU A 112 15.49 -13.85 -15.06
C GLU A 112 14.33 -14.19 -15.98
N ALA A 113 14.36 -13.69 -17.22
CA ALA A 113 13.48 -14.22 -18.26
C ALA A 113 13.83 -15.70 -18.48
N GLN A 114 13.06 -16.60 -17.87
CA GLN A 114 13.29 -18.02 -18.05
C GLN A 114 13.01 -18.39 -19.50
N ILE A 115 14.04 -18.85 -20.20
CA ILE A 115 13.90 -19.31 -21.58
C ILE A 115 13.08 -20.59 -21.55
N MET A 116 12.05 -20.66 -22.38
CA MET A 116 11.23 -21.87 -22.53
C MET A 116 11.38 -22.42 -23.94
N VAL A 117 11.43 -23.74 -24.05
CA VAL A 117 11.41 -24.46 -25.33
C VAL A 117 10.08 -25.18 -25.46
N ALA A 118 9.33 -24.87 -26.52
CA ALA A 118 8.11 -25.58 -26.86
C ALA A 118 8.44 -26.93 -27.50
N ALA A 119 7.75 -27.97 -27.04
CA ALA A 119 7.91 -29.34 -27.51
C ALA A 119 6.55 -30.00 -27.71
N LYS A 120 6.47 -30.90 -28.68
CA LYS A 120 5.32 -31.77 -28.89
C LYS A 120 5.52 -33.10 -28.19
N VAL A 121 4.45 -33.61 -27.60
CA VAL A 121 4.38 -34.97 -27.07
C VAL A 121 4.26 -35.93 -28.24
N ILE A 122 5.20 -36.87 -28.34
CA ILE A 122 5.26 -37.83 -29.45
C ILE A 122 4.99 -39.27 -29.03
N ALA A 123 5.14 -39.58 -27.75
CA ALA A 123 4.79 -40.88 -27.21
C ALA A 123 4.48 -40.77 -25.71
N ARG A 124 3.67 -41.71 -25.23
CA ARG A 124 3.41 -41.91 -23.80
C ARG A 124 3.64 -43.37 -23.48
N ASP A 125 4.21 -43.63 -22.31
CA ASP A 125 4.37 -45.00 -21.83
C ASP A 125 3.00 -45.53 -21.36
N PRO A 126 2.47 -46.63 -21.92
CA PRO A 126 1.22 -47.24 -21.45
C PRO A 126 1.40 -48.10 -20.18
N SER A 127 2.63 -48.22 -19.67
CA SER A 127 2.95 -49.00 -18.49
C SER A 127 2.25 -48.46 -17.23
N PRO A 128 1.62 -49.33 -16.41
CA PRO A 128 1.06 -48.92 -15.12
C PRO A 128 2.13 -48.68 -14.05
N TRP A 129 3.39 -49.07 -14.31
CA TRP A 129 4.50 -48.94 -13.35
C TRP A 129 5.22 -47.61 -13.47
N PHE A 130 5.27 -47.03 -14.67
CA PHE A 130 6.01 -45.81 -14.95
C PHE A 130 5.14 -44.84 -15.75
N SER A 131 4.89 -43.66 -15.19
CA SER A 131 4.21 -42.56 -15.85
C SER A 131 5.24 -41.67 -16.54
N THR A 132 5.58 -42.01 -17.80
CA THR A 132 6.53 -41.21 -18.60
C THR A 132 5.95 -40.82 -19.96
N MET A 133 6.51 -39.76 -20.55
CA MET A 133 6.24 -39.36 -21.93
C MET A 133 7.50 -38.95 -22.66
N MET A 134 7.43 -38.96 -23.98
CA MET A 134 8.52 -38.55 -24.87
C MET A 134 8.12 -37.29 -25.63
N ILE A 135 9.07 -36.36 -25.75
CA ILE A 135 8.88 -35.07 -26.44
C ILE A 135 9.88 -34.92 -27.60
N ASP A 136 9.49 -34.15 -28.62
CA ASP A 136 10.27 -33.92 -29.86
C ASP A 136 11.40 -32.86 -29.74
N LYS A 137 11.90 -32.69 -28.51
CA LYS A 137 13.00 -31.80 -28.18
C LYS A 137 14.04 -32.53 -27.38
N GLY A 138 15.31 -32.26 -27.66
CA GLY A 138 16.44 -32.94 -27.01
C GLY A 138 17.64 -32.04 -26.77
N ASN A 139 18.82 -32.66 -26.70
CA ASN A 139 20.06 -31.94 -26.40
C ASN A 139 20.44 -30.93 -27.49
N GLN A 140 20.02 -31.19 -28.74
CA GLN A 140 20.16 -30.25 -29.86
C GLN A 140 19.32 -28.98 -29.70
N ASP A 141 18.24 -29.05 -28.90
CA ASP A 141 17.37 -27.92 -28.57
C ASP A 141 17.72 -27.29 -27.22
N GLY A 142 18.85 -27.68 -26.60
CA GLY A 142 19.32 -27.16 -25.31
C GLY A 142 18.69 -27.80 -24.08
N LEU A 143 18.00 -28.95 -24.23
CA LEU A 143 17.44 -29.67 -23.07
C LEU A 143 18.51 -30.48 -22.35
N CYS A 144 18.40 -30.50 -21.02
CA CYS A 144 19.23 -31.27 -20.11
C CYS A 144 18.36 -32.04 -19.12
N LYS A 145 18.94 -33.07 -18.48
CA LYS A 145 18.28 -33.77 -17.37
C LYS A 145 18.00 -32.78 -16.23
N GLY A 146 16.83 -32.91 -15.61
CA GLY A 146 16.41 -32.13 -14.45
C GLY A 146 15.59 -30.89 -14.78
N LEU A 147 15.40 -30.55 -16.06
CA LEU A 147 14.59 -29.40 -16.46
C LEU A 147 13.10 -29.65 -16.18
N PRO A 148 12.37 -28.65 -15.63
CA PRO A 148 10.94 -28.79 -15.37
C PRO A 148 10.14 -28.64 -16.68
N VAL A 149 9.07 -29.41 -16.78
CA VAL A 149 8.15 -29.42 -17.91
C VAL A 149 6.78 -29.01 -17.42
N VAL A 150 6.15 -28.07 -18.12
CA VAL A 150 4.84 -27.51 -17.79
C VAL A 150 3.95 -27.41 -19.02
N ALA A 151 2.67 -27.29 -18.78
CA ALA A 151 1.65 -26.95 -19.75
C ALA A 151 0.88 -25.70 -19.28
N ALA A 152 -0.02 -25.18 -20.10
CA ALA A 152 -0.84 -24.02 -19.74
C ALA A 152 -1.66 -24.24 -18.46
N GLN A 153 -2.05 -25.49 -18.19
CA GLN A 153 -2.86 -25.87 -17.04
C GLN A 153 -2.04 -26.09 -15.76
N GLY A 154 -0.74 -26.41 -15.86
CA GLY A 154 0.08 -26.73 -14.70
C GLY A 154 1.34 -27.54 -14.97
N ILE A 155 1.91 -28.10 -13.91
CA ILE A 155 3.11 -28.94 -13.96
C ILE A 155 2.80 -30.26 -14.66
N VAL A 156 3.66 -30.61 -15.62
CA VAL A 156 3.62 -31.90 -16.31
C VAL A 156 4.58 -32.87 -15.65
N GLY A 157 5.81 -32.45 -15.38
CA GLY A 157 6.84 -33.34 -14.87
C GLY A 157 8.26 -32.79 -15.01
N GLN A 158 9.25 -33.68 -15.06
CA GLN A 158 10.67 -33.34 -15.16
C GLN A 158 11.39 -34.18 -16.22
N VAL A 159 12.30 -33.57 -16.97
CA VAL A 159 13.15 -34.29 -17.94
C VAL A 159 14.09 -35.23 -17.20
N VAL A 160 14.00 -36.54 -17.46
CA VAL A 160 14.83 -37.56 -16.80
C VAL A 160 15.91 -38.14 -17.71
N ALA A 161 15.72 -38.07 -19.03
CA ALA A 161 16.71 -38.47 -20.02
C ALA A 161 16.58 -37.63 -21.28
N VAL A 162 17.71 -37.39 -21.95
CA VAL A 162 17.80 -36.61 -23.19
C VAL A 162 18.66 -37.37 -24.18
N ALA A 163 18.22 -37.47 -25.44
CA ALA A 163 18.96 -38.13 -26.51
C ALA A 163 18.66 -37.48 -27.88
N GLY A 164 19.64 -36.81 -28.47
CA GLY A 164 19.53 -36.22 -29.80
C GLY A 164 18.40 -35.19 -29.88
N ARG A 165 17.35 -35.51 -30.64
CA ARG A 165 16.16 -34.66 -30.84
C ARG A 165 14.98 -35.02 -29.94
N TYR A 166 15.20 -35.90 -28.95
CA TYR A 166 14.13 -36.41 -28.11
C TYR A 166 14.51 -36.37 -26.64
N SER A 167 13.51 -36.24 -25.78
CA SER A 167 13.68 -36.32 -24.33
C SER A 167 12.56 -37.14 -23.71
N ARG A 168 12.89 -37.82 -22.60
CA ARG A 168 11.92 -38.50 -21.75
C ARG A 168 11.62 -37.64 -20.53
N VAL A 169 10.33 -37.44 -20.28
CA VAL A 169 9.77 -36.69 -19.15
C VAL A 169 9.13 -37.68 -18.20
N LEU A 170 9.51 -37.61 -16.92
CA LEU A 170 8.83 -38.28 -15.82
C LEU A 170 7.67 -37.40 -15.37
N LEU A 171 6.45 -37.93 -15.41
CA LEU A 171 5.25 -37.17 -15.11
C LEU A 171 5.10 -36.98 -13.59
N ILE A 172 4.41 -35.91 -13.19
CA ILE A 172 4.11 -35.62 -11.77
C ILE A 172 3.26 -36.73 -11.12
N THR A 173 2.51 -37.47 -11.92
CA THR A 173 1.70 -38.62 -11.47
C THR A 173 2.53 -39.88 -11.21
N ASP A 174 3.80 -39.92 -11.59
CA ASP A 174 4.68 -41.05 -11.32
C ASP A 174 5.02 -41.16 -9.83
N ARG A 175 5.06 -42.39 -9.29
CA ARG A 175 5.44 -42.66 -7.90
C ARG A 175 6.84 -42.20 -7.52
N ASN A 176 7.74 -42.04 -8.48
CA ASN A 176 9.10 -41.54 -8.26
C ASN A 176 9.19 -40.01 -8.50
N SER A 177 8.08 -39.35 -8.82
CA SER A 177 8.03 -37.90 -8.96
C SER A 177 7.54 -37.26 -7.66
N SER A 178 8.29 -36.24 -7.23
CA SER A 178 8.00 -35.44 -6.04
C SER A 178 8.17 -33.96 -6.37
N VAL A 179 7.25 -33.12 -5.92
CA VAL A 179 7.30 -31.66 -6.13
C VAL A 179 7.07 -30.93 -4.81
N ASP A 180 7.97 -29.99 -4.47
CA ASP A 180 7.78 -29.11 -3.32
C ASP A 180 6.60 -28.15 -3.58
N ALA A 181 5.58 -28.22 -2.73
CA ALA A 181 4.29 -27.62 -2.98
C ALA A 181 3.72 -26.89 -1.76
N LEU A 182 2.78 -26.00 -2.04
CA LEU A 182 2.02 -25.33 -0.99
C LEU A 182 0.57 -25.12 -1.41
N VAL A 183 -0.30 -25.05 -0.42
CA VAL A 183 -1.68 -24.57 -0.59
C VAL A 183 -1.65 -23.08 -0.91
N GLN A 184 -2.29 -22.67 -2.00
CA GLN A 184 -2.22 -21.29 -2.47
C GLN A 184 -2.84 -20.30 -1.48
N SER A 185 -3.97 -20.68 -0.86
CA SER A 185 -4.76 -19.87 0.06
C SER A 185 -4.09 -19.75 1.44
N THR A 186 -3.77 -20.88 2.07
CA THR A 186 -3.30 -20.95 3.46
C THR A 186 -1.77 -21.00 3.60
N ARG A 187 -1.05 -21.24 2.50
CA ARG A 187 0.40 -21.43 2.47
C ARG A 187 0.89 -22.63 3.28
N ALA A 188 -0.01 -23.56 3.64
CA ALA A 188 0.35 -24.86 4.19
C ALA A 188 1.32 -25.57 3.23
N ARG A 189 2.40 -26.15 3.75
CA ARG A 189 3.47 -26.73 2.93
C ARG A 189 3.38 -28.25 2.92
N GLY A 190 3.84 -28.85 1.83
CA GLY A 190 3.91 -30.29 1.69
C GLY A 190 4.64 -30.69 0.42
N ILE A 191 4.67 -31.98 0.16
CA ILE A 191 5.26 -32.55 -1.04
C ILE A 191 4.15 -33.23 -1.82
N VAL A 192 4.02 -32.88 -3.10
CA VAL A 192 3.14 -33.63 -4.01
C VAL A 192 3.90 -34.84 -4.53
N GLN A 193 3.37 -36.04 -4.26
CA GLN A 193 3.91 -37.32 -4.72
C GLN A 193 2.91 -38.00 -5.65
N GLY A 194 3.36 -38.48 -6.81
CA GLY A 194 2.51 -39.26 -7.71
C GLY A 194 2.15 -40.63 -7.14
N ASP A 195 1.05 -41.22 -7.61
CA ASP A 195 0.57 -42.55 -7.19
C ASP A 195 0.39 -43.55 -8.36
N ASN A 196 0.81 -43.16 -9.57
CA ASN A 196 0.55 -43.78 -10.87
C ASN A 196 -0.92 -43.76 -11.31
N THR A 197 -1.72 -42.82 -10.81
CA THR A 197 -3.10 -42.56 -11.24
C THR A 197 -3.27 -41.10 -11.69
N GLU A 198 -4.50 -40.64 -11.87
CA GLU A 198 -4.80 -39.22 -12.17
C GLU A 198 -4.73 -38.31 -10.93
N THR A 199 -4.56 -38.90 -9.75
CA THR A 199 -4.38 -38.18 -8.49
C THR A 199 -2.93 -38.20 -8.02
N CYS A 200 -2.62 -37.34 -7.08
CA CYS A 200 -1.37 -37.32 -6.35
C CYS A 200 -1.67 -37.19 -4.85
N PHE A 201 -0.74 -37.65 -4.02
CA PHE A 201 -0.76 -37.36 -2.59
C PHE A 201 -0.11 -36.01 -2.33
N PHE A 202 -0.63 -35.26 -1.36
CA PHE A 202 0.01 -34.07 -0.80
C PHE A 202 0.41 -34.38 0.63
N ASP A 203 1.64 -34.87 0.76
CA ASP A 203 2.21 -35.38 2.00
C ASP A 203 2.88 -34.28 2.81
N TYR A 204 3.13 -34.58 4.10
CA TYR A 204 3.82 -33.71 5.05
C TYR A 204 3.12 -32.39 5.41
N ALA A 205 1.87 -32.19 4.97
CA ALA A 205 1.02 -31.12 5.46
C ALA A 205 0.76 -31.32 6.95
N LEU A 206 1.10 -30.35 7.80
CA LEU A 206 0.95 -30.49 9.24
C LEU A 206 -0.53 -30.49 9.61
N ARG A 207 -0.94 -31.34 10.56
CA ARG A 207 -2.35 -31.43 10.99
C ARG A 207 -2.95 -30.10 11.47
N LYS A 208 -2.12 -29.23 12.05
CA LYS A 208 -2.51 -27.89 12.52
C LYS A 208 -2.77 -26.89 11.39
N GLU A 209 -2.31 -27.17 10.18
CA GLU A 209 -2.50 -26.31 9.02
C GLU A 209 -3.88 -26.54 8.41
N THR A 210 -4.48 -25.46 7.90
CA THR A 210 -5.78 -25.53 7.24
C THR A 210 -5.57 -25.95 5.79
N VAL A 211 -6.15 -27.08 5.42
CA VAL A 211 -6.26 -27.58 4.04
C VAL A 211 -7.71 -28.02 3.84
N THR A 212 -8.34 -27.54 2.77
CA THR A 212 -9.75 -27.78 2.48
C THR A 212 -9.94 -28.32 1.08
N VAL A 213 -10.99 -29.13 0.89
CA VAL A 213 -11.36 -29.61 -0.45
C VAL A 213 -11.70 -28.43 -1.36
N GLY A 214 -11.14 -28.42 -2.56
CA GLY A 214 -11.23 -27.32 -3.52
C GLY A 214 -10.06 -26.33 -3.48
N ASP A 215 -9.19 -26.40 -2.48
CA ASP A 215 -7.98 -25.57 -2.43
C ASP A 215 -7.06 -25.86 -3.62
N ASP A 216 -6.44 -24.81 -4.15
CA ASP A 216 -5.42 -24.89 -5.18
C ASP A 216 -4.05 -25.20 -4.58
N ILE A 217 -3.37 -26.19 -5.17
CA ILE A 217 -2.00 -26.57 -4.85
C ILE A 217 -1.08 -26.07 -5.95
N VAL A 218 -0.02 -25.37 -5.55
CA VAL A 218 0.96 -24.77 -6.46
C VAL A 218 2.37 -25.12 -6.03
N ALA A 219 3.31 -25.11 -6.98
CA ALA A 219 4.73 -25.26 -6.68
C ALA A 219 5.22 -24.17 -5.73
N SER A 220 5.91 -24.57 -4.67
CA SER A 220 6.47 -23.67 -3.67
C SER A 220 7.75 -22.99 -4.18
N GLY A 221 8.50 -23.70 -5.05
CA GLY A 221 9.70 -23.22 -5.71
C GLY A 221 10.94 -23.18 -4.82
N LEU A 222 10.93 -23.87 -3.66
CA LEU A 222 12.12 -23.96 -2.80
C LEU A 222 13.14 -24.97 -3.32
N ASP A 223 12.70 -25.99 -4.06
CA ASP A 223 13.55 -26.98 -4.70
C ASP A 223 14.36 -26.42 -5.89
N GLN A 224 14.03 -25.20 -6.36
CA GLN A 224 14.61 -24.55 -7.54
C GLN A 224 14.53 -25.38 -8.83
N ILE A 225 13.65 -26.39 -8.84
CA ILE A 225 13.32 -27.20 -10.01
C ILE A 225 12.12 -26.55 -10.68
N PHE A 226 11.01 -26.41 -9.97
CA PHE A 226 9.79 -25.82 -10.51
C PHE A 226 9.67 -24.34 -10.15
N PRO A 227 9.30 -23.47 -11.10
CA PRO A 227 9.03 -22.07 -10.77
C PRO A 227 7.91 -21.95 -9.74
N LYS A 228 8.09 -21.05 -8.78
CA LYS A 228 7.09 -20.80 -7.74
C LYS A 228 5.76 -20.34 -8.35
N GLY A 229 4.68 -20.98 -7.93
CA GLY A 229 3.31 -20.59 -8.26
C GLY A 229 2.71 -21.28 -9.48
N VAL A 230 3.44 -22.19 -10.14
CA VAL A 230 2.86 -23.03 -11.21
C VAL A 230 1.84 -23.99 -10.58
N SER A 231 0.67 -24.11 -11.21
CA SER A 231 -0.41 -24.99 -10.74
C SER A 231 0.01 -26.46 -10.76
N ILE A 232 -0.37 -27.21 -9.72
CA ILE A 232 -0.25 -28.66 -9.67
C ILE A 232 -1.63 -29.28 -9.80
N GLY A 233 -2.59 -28.80 -9.02
CA GLY A 233 -3.91 -29.42 -8.94
C GLY A 233 -4.81 -28.83 -7.87
N LYS A 234 -5.97 -29.47 -7.68
CA LYS A 234 -6.94 -29.12 -6.63
C LYS A 234 -7.09 -30.24 -5.62
N VAL A 235 -7.24 -29.87 -4.35
CA VAL A 235 -7.53 -30.82 -3.27
C VAL A 235 -8.91 -31.46 -3.49
N VAL A 236 -8.97 -32.79 -3.49
CA VAL A 236 -10.22 -33.56 -3.67
C VAL A 236 -10.63 -34.34 -2.43
N ASP A 237 -9.69 -34.67 -1.54
CA ASP A 237 -9.95 -35.44 -0.32
C ASP A 237 -8.96 -35.01 0.77
N VAL A 238 -9.44 -34.89 2.01
CA VAL A 238 -8.62 -34.53 3.19
C VAL A 238 -9.01 -35.45 4.33
N LYS A 239 -8.08 -36.29 4.78
CA LYS A 239 -8.26 -37.18 5.93
C LYS A 239 -7.31 -36.78 7.05
N LYS A 240 -7.90 -36.57 8.24
CA LYS A 240 -7.17 -36.25 9.47
C LYS A 240 -7.34 -37.40 10.44
N GLU A 241 -6.32 -38.23 10.57
CA GLU A 241 -6.30 -39.26 11.60
C GLU A 241 -5.86 -38.66 12.95
N ASN A 242 -6.41 -39.17 14.06
CA ASN A 242 -6.19 -38.56 15.38
C ASN A 242 -4.78 -38.81 15.93
N SER A 243 -4.09 -39.84 15.45
CA SER A 243 -2.73 -40.22 15.85
C SER A 243 -1.62 -39.61 15.00
N ASP A 244 -1.95 -39.08 13.82
CA ASP A 244 -0.95 -38.68 12.83
C ASP A 244 -0.54 -37.20 12.99
N LEU A 245 0.75 -36.94 12.82
CA LEU A 245 1.32 -35.58 12.82
C LEU A 245 0.95 -34.81 11.54
N PHE A 246 0.71 -35.55 10.45
CA PHE A 246 0.39 -35.05 9.13
C PHE A 246 -1.02 -35.43 8.73
N GLN A 247 -1.61 -34.68 7.81
CA GLN A 247 -2.91 -34.98 7.22
C GLN A 247 -2.72 -35.63 5.84
N HIS A 248 -3.52 -36.65 5.53
CA HIS A 248 -3.48 -37.35 4.25
C HIS A 248 -4.39 -36.61 3.27
N VAL A 249 -3.79 -35.99 2.25
CA VAL A 249 -4.51 -35.14 1.29
C VAL A 249 -4.35 -35.72 -0.11
N ARG A 250 -5.44 -35.83 -0.85
CA ARG A 250 -5.39 -36.17 -2.28
C ARG A 250 -5.66 -34.96 -3.14
N VAL A 251 -4.88 -34.85 -4.21
CA VAL A 251 -4.90 -33.75 -5.17
C VAL A 251 -5.20 -34.33 -6.54
N LYS A 252 -6.21 -33.79 -7.22
CA LYS A 252 -6.42 -34.06 -8.65
C LYS A 252 -5.57 -33.08 -9.45
N THR A 253 -4.75 -33.61 -10.35
CA THR A 253 -3.88 -32.80 -11.20
C THR A 253 -4.68 -31.84 -12.09
N SER A 254 -4.14 -30.63 -12.35
CA SER A 254 -4.75 -29.66 -13.26
C SER A 254 -4.58 -30.05 -14.73
N VAL A 255 -3.56 -30.85 -15.03
CA VAL A 255 -3.21 -31.30 -16.38
C VAL A 255 -3.92 -32.62 -16.66
N ASP A 256 -4.65 -32.69 -17.77
CA ASP A 256 -5.13 -33.95 -18.32
C ASP A 256 -4.06 -34.52 -19.27
N PHE A 257 -3.34 -35.53 -18.80
CA PHE A 257 -2.26 -36.16 -19.56
C PHE A 257 -2.75 -37.02 -20.74
N ASN A 258 -4.06 -37.29 -20.85
CA ASN A 258 -4.63 -38.05 -21.97
C ASN A 258 -4.84 -37.17 -23.21
N THR A 259 -5.02 -35.86 -23.02
CA THR A 259 -5.26 -34.88 -24.08
C THR A 259 -4.09 -33.92 -24.29
N LEU A 260 -2.98 -34.14 -23.60
CA LEU A 260 -1.80 -33.28 -23.64
C LEU A 260 -0.97 -33.50 -24.91
N GLU A 261 -0.98 -32.53 -25.81
CA GLU A 261 -0.22 -32.59 -27.08
C GLU A 261 1.08 -31.78 -27.06
N GLU A 262 1.12 -30.71 -26.26
CA GLU A 262 2.16 -29.68 -26.32
C GLU A 262 2.59 -29.27 -24.91
N VAL A 263 3.90 -29.09 -24.74
CA VAL A 263 4.51 -28.73 -23.46
C VAL A 263 5.59 -27.67 -23.62
N LEU A 264 5.89 -26.99 -22.52
CA LEU A 264 6.97 -26.02 -22.40
C LEU A 264 8.01 -26.57 -21.41
N VAL A 265 9.27 -26.53 -21.81
CA VAL A 265 10.40 -26.92 -20.96
C VAL A 265 11.16 -25.67 -20.55
N PHE A 266 11.32 -25.42 -19.25
CA PHE A 266 12.16 -24.32 -18.81
C PHE A 266 13.63 -24.69 -18.96
N VAL A 267 14.40 -23.80 -19.59
CA VAL A 267 15.84 -23.92 -19.76
C VAL A 267 16.50 -22.85 -18.88
N LYS A 268 17.39 -23.28 -17.98
CA LYS A 268 18.21 -22.33 -17.20
C LYS A 268 19.18 -21.66 -18.17
N GLN A 269 19.28 -20.32 -18.13
CA GLN A 269 20.43 -19.65 -18.72
C GLN A 269 21.67 -20.06 -17.93
N THR A 270 22.48 -20.96 -18.48
CA THR A 270 23.87 -21.08 -18.05
C THR A 270 24.57 -19.79 -18.47
N GLY A 271 24.85 -18.90 -17.51
CA GLY A 271 25.90 -17.90 -17.71
C GLY A 271 27.21 -18.61 -18.06
N PRO A 272 28.17 -17.92 -18.72
CA PRO A 272 29.40 -18.56 -19.18
C PRO A 272 30.07 -19.28 -18.01
N THR A 273 30.30 -20.58 -18.20
CA THR A 273 30.97 -21.47 -17.27
C THR A 273 32.32 -20.86 -16.92
N GLU A 274 32.48 -20.39 -15.68
CA GLU A 274 33.79 -20.02 -15.17
C GLU A 274 34.58 -21.33 -15.04
N ASP A 275 35.46 -21.56 -16.03
CA ASP A 275 36.37 -22.69 -16.16
C ASP A 275 37.35 -22.67 -14.97
N VAL A 276 36.92 -23.15 -13.81
CA VAL A 276 37.80 -23.41 -12.67
C VAL A 276 38.59 -24.68 -13.00
N ARG A 277 39.70 -24.49 -13.71
CA ARG A 277 40.74 -25.52 -13.79
C ARG A 277 41.48 -25.60 -12.45
N PRO A 278 41.83 -26.82 -12.00
CA PRO A 278 42.67 -27.03 -10.81
C PRO A 278 44.09 -26.53 -11.02
#